data_AF-A0A2X2JBR5-F1
#
_entry.id   AF-A0A2X2JBR5-F1
#
_cell.length_a   1.000
_cell.length_b   1.000
_cell.length_c   1.000
_cell.angle_alpha   90.00
_cell.angle_beta   90.00
_cell.angle_gamma   90.00
#
_symmetry.space_group_name_H-M   'P 1'
#
loop_
_entity.id
_entity.type
_entity.pdbx_description
1 polymer ?
#
loop_
_entity_poly.entity_id
_entity_poly.type
_entity_poly.pdbx_seq_one_letter_code
_entity_poly.pdbx_strand_id
1 'polypeptide(L)'
;MDACCRLLSPLEEALQDYVLTDGKLHADDTPVPVLLPGNKKTKTGRLWTYVRDDRNAGSTLAPAVWFAYSPDRKGIHPQTHLAGSVVYCRRMHTPGSTSCTGMAG
;
A
#
# COMPACT_ATOMS: atom_id res chain seq x y z
N MET A 1 -17.96 11.19 3.95
CA MET A 1 -17.72 10.19 2.89
C MET A 1 -18.96 10.15 2.02
N ASP A 2 -18.80 10.43 0.74
CA ASP A 2 -19.91 10.57 -0.22
C ASP A 2 -20.60 9.22 -0.46
N ALA A 3 -21.86 9.22 -0.88
CA ALA A 3 -22.61 7.99 -1.16
C ALA A 3 -21.93 7.15 -2.26
N CYS A 4 -21.28 7.81 -3.22
CA CYS A 4 -20.51 7.15 -4.28
C CYS A 4 -19.31 6.36 -3.72
N CYS A 5 -18.59 6.89 -2.74
CA CYS A 5 -17.43 6.21 -2.15
C CYS A 5 -17.81 4.88 -1.47
N ARG A 6 -18.99 4.82 -0.83
CA ARG A 6 -19.48 3.60 -0.17
C ARG A 6 -19.80 2.48 -1.16
N LEU A 7 -20.18 2.82 -2.39
CA LEU A 7 -20.45 1.83 -3.43
C LEU A 7 -19.17 1.20 -3.97
N LEU A 8 -18.03 1.87 -3.81
CA LEU A 8 -16.71 1.37 -4.23
C LEU A 8 -16.02 0.52 -3.16
N SER A 9 -16.48 0.56 -1.90
CA SER A 9 -15.86 -0.20 -0.81
C SER A 9 -15.70 -1.70 -1.11
N PRO A 10 -16.71 -2.42 -1.67
CA PRO A 10 -16.54 -3.83 -1.99
C PRO A 10 -15.47 -4.09 -3.07
N LEU A 11 -15.29 -3.14 -4.01
CA LEU A 11 -14.27 -3.23 -5.04
C LEU A 11 -12.88 -2.96 -4.47
N GLU A 12 -12.78 -1.96 -3.58
CA GLU A 12 -11.54 -1.66 -2.85
C GLU A 12 -11.10 -2.86 -2.01
N GLU A 13 -12.01 -3.46 -1.25
CA GLU A 13 -11.74 -4.64 -0.42
C GLU A 13 -11.28 -5.83 -1.27
N ALA A 14 -11.96 -6.13 -2.38
CA ALA A 14 -11.55 -7.18 -3.30
C ALA A 14 -10.17 -6.92 -3.93
N LEU A 15 -9.85 -5.66 -4.26
CA LEU A 15 -8.55 -5.27 -4.79
C LEU A 15 -7.45 -5.37 -3.71
N GLN A 16 -7.75 -4.94 -2.49
CA GLN A 16 -6.86 -5.07 -1.35
C GLN A 16 -6.51 -6.54 -1.12
N ASP A 17 -7.52 -7.42 -1.01
CA ASP A 17 -7.32 -8.85 -0.82
C ASP A 17 -6.48 -9.44 -1.95
N TYR A 18 -6.77 -9.10 -3.21
CA TYR A 18 -6.01 -9.58 -4.36
C TYR A 18 -4.54 -9.13 -4.34
N VAL A 19 -4.28 -7.86 -4.03
CA VAL A 19 -2.92 -7.31 -3.96
C VAL A 19 -2.14 -7.96 -2.80
N LEU A 20 -2.78 -8.09 -1.63
CA LEU A 20 -2.17 -8.60 -0.40
C LEU A 20 -2.19 -10.13 -0.28
N THR A 21 -2.76 -10.84 -1.26
CA THR A 21 -2.70 -12.31 -1.35
C THR A 21 -1.23 -12.76 -1.36
N ASP A 22 -0.99 -14.02 -1.00
CA ASP A 22 0.33 -14.66 -0.93
C ASP A 22 1.18 -14.46 -2.20
N GLY A 23 2.44 -14.06 -2.03
CA GLY A 23 3.37 -13.80 -3.13
C GLY A 23 4.37 -12.68 -2.84
N LYS A 24 4.93 -12.10 -3.91
CA LYS A 24 5.87 -10.98 -3.83
C LYS A 24 5.16 -9.64 -3.96
N LEU A 25 5.26 -8.87 -2.88
CA LEU A 25 4.68 -7.55 -2.77
C LEU A 25 5.79 -6.51 -2.71
N HIS A 26 5.70 -5.47 -3.54
CA HIS A 26 6.53 -4.26 -3.43
C HIS A 26 5.73 -3.19 -2.72
N ALA A 27 6.27 -2.59 -1.66
CA ALA A 27 5.64 -1.44 -1.02
C ALA A 27 6.47 -0.17 -1.13
N ASP A 28 5.81 0.98 -1.27
CA ASP A 28 6.42 2.30 -1.18
C ASP A 28 5.67 3.21 -0.19
N ASP A 29 6.41 4.14 0.44
CA ASP A 29 5.93 5.15 1.40
C ASP A 29 6.16 6.55 0.81
N THR A 30 5.24 7.02 -0.03
CA THR A 30 5.36 8.31 -0.69
C THR A 30 4.85 9.44 0.23
N PRO A 31 5.65 10.46 0.58
CA PRO A 31 5.18 11.63 1.31
C PRO A 31 4.31 12.53 0.40
N VAL A 32 3.13 12.92 0.89
CA VAL A 32 2.17 13.76 0.15
C VAL A 32 1.85 15.05 0.93
N PRO A 33 1.94 16.24 0.31
CA PRO A 33 1.48 17.48 0.92
C PRO A 33 -0.05 17.51 0.96
N VAL A 34 -0.63 17.59 2.15
CA VAL A 34 -2.08 17.64 2.36
C VAL A 34 -2.47 18.98 2.97
N LEU A 35 -3.44 19.65 2.35
CA LEU A 35 -4.01 20.88 2.87
C LEU A 35 -4.94 20.56 4.03
N LEU A 36 -4.75 21.24 5.16
CA LEU A 36 -5.72 21.18 6.25
C LEU A 36 -6.85 22.18 6.01
N PRO A 37 -8.13 21.77 6.07
CA PRO A 37 -9.24 22.70 5.98
C PRO A 37 -9.14 23.72 7.12
N GLY A 38 -9.16 25.02 6.80
CA GLY A 38 -9.24 26.11 7.78
C GLY A 38 -7.93 26.71 8.26
N ASN A 39 -6.78 26.05 8.05
CA ASN A 39 -5.46 26.63 8.30
C ASN A 39 -4.68 26.57 6.98
N LYS A 40 -4.15 27.70 6.49
CA LYS A 40 -3.31 27.81 5.28
C LYS A 40 -1.95 27.07 5.40
N LYS A 41 -1.90 25.98 6.18
CA LYS A 41 -0.73 25.18 6.51
C LYS A 41 -0.92 23.78 5.91
N THR A 42 0.12 23.34 5.22
CA THR A 42 0.20 21.99 4.65
C THR A 42 0.80 21.04 5.69
N LYS A 43 0.21 19.86 5.88
CA LYS A 43 0.82 18.75 6.62
C LYS A 43 1.29 17.66 5.65
N THR A 44 2.37 16.98 5.99
CA THR A 44 2.87 15.85 5.20
C THR A 44 2.15 14.58 5.62
N GLY A 45 1.22 14.11 4.80
CA GLY A 45 0.65 12.77 4.88
C GLY A 45 1.53 11.74 4.18
N ARG A 46 1.10 10.47 4.21
CA ARG A 46 1.73 9.34 3.53
C ARG A 46 0.73 8.64 2.63
N LEU A 47 1.17 8.30 1.43
CA LEU A 47 0.48 7.42 0.51
C LEU A 47 1.29 6.13 0.42
N TRP A 48 0.75 5.08 1.01
CA TRP A 48 1.29 3.73 0.94
C TRP A 48 0.87 3.11 -0.38
N THR A 49 1.82 2.61 -1.14
CA THR A 49 1.57 1.95 -2.43
C THR A 49 1.99 0.51 -2.31
N TYR A 50 1.07 -0.43 -2.53
CA TYR A 50 1.34 -1.86 -2.53
C TYR A 50 1.15 -2.41 -3.93
N VAL A 51 2.22 -2.91 -4.55
CA VAL A 51 2.25 -3.38 -5.93
C VAL A 51 2.52 -4.87 -5.98
N ARG A 52 1.58 -5.58 -6.59
CA ARG A 52 1.74 -6.96 -7.04
C ARG A 52 2.04 -6.92 -8.53
N ASP A 53 3.31 -7.11 -8.90
CA ASP A 53 3.73 -7.25 -10.29
C ASP A 53 4.95 -8.18 -10.36
N ASP A 54 4.66 -9.45 -10.65
CA ASP A 54 5.67 -10.50 -10.79
C ASP A 54 5.82 -10.96 -12.25
N ARG A 55 5.40 -10.14 -13.22
CA ARG A 55 5.57 -10.49 -14.65
C ARG A 55 7.03 -10.73 -15.02
N ASN A 56 7.95 -9.97 -14.43
CA ASN A 56 9.39 -10.16 -14.61
C ASN A 56 9.92 -11.48 -14.02
N ALA A 57 9.15 -12.14 -13.15
CA ALA A 57 9.45 -13.44 -12.57
C ALA A 57 8.65 -14.59 -13.23
N GLY A 58 7.98 -14.32 -14.37
CA GLY A 58 7.21 -15.33 -15.10
C GLY A 58 5.78 -15.56 -14.59
N SER A 59 5.26 -14.67 -13.74
CA SER A 59 3.87 -14.76 -13.27
C SER A 59 2.88 -14.45 -14.39
N THR A 60 1.82 -15.26 -14.49
CA THR A 60 0.67 -15.04 -15.39
C THR A 60 -0.48 -14.28 -14.72
N LEU A 61 -0.35 -13.97 -13.43
CA LEU A 61 -1.35 -13.24 -12.66
C LEU A 61 -1.43 -11.77 -13.13
N ALA A 62 -2.63 -11.20 -13.11
CA ALA A 62 -2.83 -9.82 -13.48
C ALA A 62 -2.11 -8.89 -12.49
N PRO A 63 -1.32 -7.89 -12.96
CA PRO A 63 -0.69 -6.93 -12.07
C PRO A 63 -1.75 -6.04 -11.42
N ALA A 64 -1.53 -5.67 -10.16
CA ALA A 64 -2.43 -4.80 -9.42
C ALA A 64 -1.68 -3.90 -8.43
N VAL A 65 -2.30 -2.78 -8.10
CA VAL A 65 -1.82 -1.84 -7.10
C VAL A 65 -2.95 -1.44 -6.16
N TRP A 66 -2.65 -1.40 -4.86
CA TRP A 66 -3.55 -0.88 -3.84
C TRP A 66 -2.88 0.27 -3.10
N PHE A 67 -3.65 1.32 -2.84
CA PHE A 67 -3.18 2.53 -2.18
C PHE A 67 -3.88 2.71 -0.85
N ALA A 68 -3.12 3.05 0.19
CA ALA A 68 -3.67 3.45 1.48
C ALA A 68 -3.12 4.81 1.90
N TYR A 69 -3.97 5.66 2.45
CA TYR A 69 -3.57 6.98 2.94
C TYR A 69 -3.47 6.99 4.46
N SER A 70 -2.42 7.62 5.00
CA SER A 70 -2.35 7.99 6.41
C SER A 70 -1.92 9.45 6.59
N PRO A 71 -2.43 10.16 7.61
CA PRO A 71 -2.08 11.57 7.85
C PRO A 71 -0.68 11.76 8.44
N ASP A 72 -0.04 10.68 8.88
CA ASP A 72 1.28 10.67 9.51
C ASP A 72 2.06 9.39 9.17
N ARG A 73 3.37 9.42 9.46
CA ARG A 73 4.27 8.27 9.26
C ARG A 73 4.42 7.51 10.58
N LYS A 74 3.68 6.42 10.75
CA LYS A 74 3.80 5.50 11.89
C LYS A 74 3.81 4.07 11.39
N GLY A 75 4.65 3.23 12.02
CA GLY A 75 4.75 1.80 11.69
C GLY A 75 3.46 1.01 11.92
N ILE A 76 2.54 1.53 12.73
CA ILE A 76 1.22 0.92 12.94
C ILE A 76 0.40 0.83 11.64
N HIS A 77 0.53 1.80 10.73
CA HIS A 77 -0.23 1.82 9.47
C HIS A 77 0.12 0.61 8.59
N PRO A 78 1.39 0.39 8.18
CA PRO A 78 1.73 -0.79 7.39
C PRO A 78 1.52 -2.10 8.15
N GLN A 79 1.63 -2.11 9.48
CA GLN A 79 1.33 -3.30 10.28
C GLN A 79 -0.16 -3.65 10.22
N THR A 80 -1.05 -2.66 10.33
CA THR A 80 -2.50 -2.88 10.21
C THR A 80 -2.88 -3.28 8.79
N HIS A 81 -2.30 -2.64 7.76
CA HIS A 81 -2.56 -3.00 6.36
C HIS A 81 -2.18 -4.45 6.05
N LEU A 82 -1.11 -4.97 6.67
CA LEU A 82 -0.56 -6.30 6.42
C LEU A 82 -0.99 -7.36 7.44
N ALA A 83 -1.81 -7.02 8.45
CA ALA A 83 -2.13 -7.92 9.57
C ALA A 83 -2.85 -9.22 9.15
N GLY A 84 -3.51 -9.23 7.98
CA GLY A 84 -4.21 -10.40 7.44
C GLY A 84 -3.46 -11.16 6.34
N SER A 85 -2.25 -10.74 5.97
CA SER A 85 -1.50 -11.31 4.85
C SER A 85 -0.25 -12.06 5.32
N VAL A 86 0.13 -13.14 4.60
CA VAL A 86 1.33 -13.97 4.90
C VAL A 86 2.62 -13.29 4.41
N VAL A 87 2.55 -12.02 4.03
CA VAL A 87 3.64 -11.26 3.42
C VAL A 87 4.71 -10.93 4.47
N TYR A 88 5.82 -11.68 4.47
CA TYR A 88 7.02 -11.34 5.24
C TYR A 88 7.75 -10.17 4.58
N CYS A 89 7.82 -9.03 5.27
CA CYS A 89 8.57 -7.87 4.84
C CYS A 89 10.09 -8.10 4.97
N ARG A 90 10.76 -8.50 3.87
CA ARG A 90 12.23 -8.44 3.79
C ARG A 90 12.66 -7.05 3.32
N ARG A 91 13.41 -6.32 4.16
CA ARG A 91 14.01 -5.03 3.81
C ARG A 91 15.07 -5.25 2.72
N MET A 92 14.85 -4.70 1.53
CA MET A 92 15.90 -4.63 0.49
C MET A 92 16.96 -3.62 0.93
N HIS A 93 18.25 -4.00 0.89
CA HIS A 93 19.37 -3.10 1.11
C HIS A 93 19.67 -2.34 -0.19
N THR A 94 18.83 -1.37 -0.53
CA THR A 94 19.10 -0.40 -1.59
C THR A 94 19.04 1.01 -1.00
N PRO A 95 20.12 1.81 -1.06
CA PRO A 95 20.12 3.15 -0.50
C PRO A 95 19.04 4.00 -1.18
N GLY A 96 18.04 4.43 -0.40
CA GLY A 96 16.99 5.34 -0.87
C GLY A 96 15.64 4.72 -1.26
N SER A 97 15.47 3.38 -1.22
CA SER A 97 14.15 2.76 -1.45
C SER A 97 13.62 2.08 -0.18
N THR A 98 12.42 2.46 0.27
CA THR A 98 11.64 1.71 1.28
C THR A 98 10.95 0.47 0.70
N SER A 99 11.45 -0.05 -0.43
CA SER A 99 10.95 -1.27 -1.07
C SER A 99 11.18 -2.48 -0.15
N CYS A 100 10.10 -3.00 0.40
CA CYS A 100 10.06 -4.35 0.93
C CYS A 100 9.60 -5.30 -0.17
N THR A 101 10.22 -6.46 -0.25
CA THR A 101 9.77 -7.58 -1.09
C THR A 101 9.20 -8.64 -0.15
N GLY A 102 7.91 -8.90 -0.27
CA GLY A 102 7.28 -10.12 0.26
C GLY A 102 7.82 -11.35 -0.45
N MET A 103 7.95 -12.48 0.24
CA MET A 103 7.99 -13.79 -0.42
C MET A 103 7.01 -14.68 0.31
N ALA A 104 6.09 -15.28 -0.44
CA ALA A 104 5.31 -16.43 -0.03
C ALA A 104 6.23 -17.55 0.45
N GLY A 105 5.90 -18.19 1.57
CA GLY A 105 6.56 -19.40 2.08
C GLY A 105 5.81 -20.65 1.64
#